data_AF-A0A6P9AYE0-F1
#
_entry.id   AF-A0A6P9AYE0-F1
#
_cell.length_a   1.000
_cell.length_b   1.000
_cell.length_c   1.000
_cell.angle_alpha   90.00
_cell.angle_beta   90.00
_cell.angle_gamma   90.00
#
_symmetry.space_group_name_H-M   'P 1'
#
loop_
_entity.id
_entity.type
_entity.pdbx_description
1 polymer ?
#
loop_
_entity_poly.entity_id
_entity_poly.type
_entity_poly.pdbx_seq_one_letter_code
_entity_poly.pdbx_strand_id
1 'polypeptide(L)'
;MVVLTGYETVKEALVNQAEAFAERAIVPIFEDFAKGFGIIFAHGKNWRVMRRFSISALRDYGMGKSIVEDKITEECSILTKTFETYEGKPFDPATILKAAATNIIVSFLLGKRFEYEDATLLRLLELVEENVHLVGNPAVLENKKSTDSYFHNDNLKALVDNLFGAGMDTTANTLCWGILLMMKYPEIQ
;
A
#
# COMPACT_ATOMS: atom_id res chain seq x y z
N MET A 1 -26.03 1.91 -8.22
CA MET A 1 -24.72 1.29 -8.52
C MET A 1 -24.66 1.05 -10.02
N VAL A 2 -23.67 1.61 -10.70
CA VAL A 2 -23.43 1.38 -12.14
C VAL A 2 -22.20 0.48 -12.24
N VAL A 3 -22.25 -0.55 -13.10
CA VAL A 3 -21.12 -1.47 -13.32
C VAL A 3 -20.54 -1.21 -14.70
N LEU A 4 -19.26 -0.85 -14.76
CA LEU A 4 -18.52 -0.66 -16.01
C LEU A 4 -17.74 -1.94 -16.30
N THR A 5 -17.89 -2.49 -17.51
CA THR A 5 -17.22 -3.74 -17.91
C THR A 5 -16.66 -3.62 -19.32
N GLY A 6 -15.49 -4.21 -19.56
CA GLY A 6 -14.79 -4.13 -20.86
C GLY A 6 -13.90 -2.90 -21.01
N TYR A 7 -12.82 -3.06 -21.77
CA TYR A 7 -11.77 -2.04 -21.92
C TYR A 7 -12.33 -0.71 -22.44
N GLU A 8 -13.10 -0.72 -23.53
CA GLU A 8 -13.61 0.51 -24.15
C GLU A 8 -14.50 1.32 -23.19
N THR A 9 -15.41 0.65 -22.49
CA THR A 9 -16.30 1.29 -21.51
C THR A 9 -15.52 1.87 -20.32
N VAL A 10 -14.55 1.12 -19.80
CA VAL A 10 -13.71 1.58 -18.67
C VAL A 10 -12.83 2.76 -19.10
N LYS A 11 -12.26 2.71 -20.31
CA LYS A 11 -11.43 3.79 -20.87
C LYS A 11 -12.25 5.06 -21.09
N GLU A 12 -13.44 4.95 -21.70
CA GLU A 12 -14.33 6.09 -21.92
C GLU A 12 -14.65 6.80 -20.60
N ALA A 13 -15.05 6.04 -19.57
CA ALA A 13 -15.39 6.60 -18.27
C ALA A 13 -14.17 7.19 -17.53
N LEU A 14 -13.09 6.43 -17.38
CA LEU A 14 -11.97 6.80 -16.51
C LEU A 14 -10.93 7.72 -17.17
N VAL A 15 -10.91 7.81 -18.50
CA VAL A 15 -9.94 8.64 -19.24
C VAL A 15 -10.66 9.80 -19.94
N ASN A 16 -11.61 9.50 -20.82
CA ASN A 16 -12.26 10.53 -21.63
C ASN A 16 -13.23 11.39 -20.81
N GLN A 17 -13.84 10.81 -19.78
CA GLN A 17 -14.72 11.49 -18.83
C GLN A 17 -14.13 11.56 -17.42
N ALA A 18 -12.80 11.62 -17.32
CA ALA A 18 -12.06 11.52 -16.06
C ALA A 18 -12.56 12.48 -14.98
N GLU A 19 -12.94 13.72 -15.31
CA GLU A 19 -13.45 14.68 -14.31
C GLU A 19 -14.76 14.23 -13.66
N ALA A 20 -15.67 13.63 -14.43
CA ALA A 20 -16.94 13.12 -13.93
C ALA A 20 -16.78 11.85 -13.06
N PHE A 21 -15.74 11.05 -13.35
CA PHE A 21 -15.45 9.78 -12.65
C PHE A 21 -14.27 9.85 -11.67
N ALA A 22 -13.71 11.04 -11.41
CA ALA A 22 -12.51 11.22 -10.59
C ALA A 22 -12.75 11.09 -9.08
N GLU A 23 -13.98 11.35 -8.61
CA GLU A 23 -14.30 11.34 -7.18
C GLU A 23 -14.42 9.90 -6.63
N ARG A 24 -14.21 9.77 -5.32
CA ARG A 24 -14.42 8.49 -4.62
C ARG A 24 -15.87 8.36 -4.18
N ALA A 25 -16.43 7.17 -4.37
CA ALA A 25 -17.75 6.85 -3.84
C ALA A 25 -17.72 6.90 -2.31
N ILE A 26 -18.73 7.54 -1.71
CA ILE A 26 -18.93 7.56 -0.27
C ILE A 26 -19.49 6.21 0.14
N VAL A 27 -18.69 5.42 0.83
CA VAL A 27 -19.10 4.12 1.38
C VAL A 27 -19.11 4.27 2.91
N PRO A 28 -20.25 4.12 3.60
CA PRO A 28 -20.37 4.41 5.03
C PRO A 28 -19.29 3.75 5.91
N ILE A 29 -18.96 2.47 5.66
CA ILE A 29 -17.93 1.78 6.44
C ILE A 29 -16.54 2.40 6.26
N PHE A 30 -16.22 2.91 5.07
CA PHE A 30 -14.95 3.60 4.82
C PHE A 30 -14.94 5.02 5.36
N GLU A 31 -16.11 5.68 5.44
CA GLU A 31 -16.23 6.98 6.11
C GLU A 31 -15.99 6.87 7.60
N ASP A 32 -16.57 5.87 8.27
CA ASP A 32 -16.36 5.70 9.71
C ASP A 32 -14.93 5.28 10.04
N PHE A 33 -14.30 4.48 9.15
CA PHE A 33 -12.91 4.07 9.26
C PHE A 33 -11.93 5.22 8.98
N ALA A 34 -12.03 5.86 7.81
CA ALA A 34 -11.07 6.86 7.36
C ALA A 34 -11.40 8.27 7.86
N LYS A 35 -12.66 8.55 8.24
CA LYS A 35 -13.16 9.85 8.71
C LYS A 35 -12.89 10.98 7.73
N GLY A 36 -12.90 10.65 6.44
CA GLY A 36 -12.54 11.56 5.36
C GLY A 36 -11.05 11.91 5.27
N PHE A 37 -10.17 11.30 6.07
CA PHE A 37 -8.72 11.52 6.07
C PHE A 37 -7.97 10.65 5.05
N GLY A 38 -6.72 11.05 4.76
CA GLY A 38 -5.83 10.33 3.85
C GLY A 38 -6.19 10.49 2.37
N ILE A 39 -5.96 9.45 1.57
CA ILE A 39 -6.15 9.46 0.10
C ILE A 39 -7.04 8.33 -0.39
N ILE A 40 -6.98 7.15 0.24
CA ILE A 40 -7.62 5.93 -0.30
C ILE A 40 -9.14 5.99 -0.18
N PHE A 41 -9.67 6.63 0.86
CA PHE A 41 -11.12 6.74 1.10
C PHE A 41 -11.59 8.20 1.26
N ALA A 42 -10.67 9.17 1.32
CA ALA A 42 -11.03 10.58 1.31
C ALA A 42 -11.72 10.99 0.01
N HIS A 43 -12.57 12.00 0.09
CA HIS A 43 -13.30 12.57 -1.05
C HIS A 43 -13.18 14.11 -1.08
N GLY A 44 -13.60 14.73 -2.18
CA GLY A 44 -13.68 16.19 -2.30
C GLY A 44 -12.35 16.93 -2.13
N LYS A 45 -12.37 18.06 -1.42
CA LYS A 45 -11.18 18.93 -1.29
C LYS A 45 -10.04 18.25 -0.55
N ASN A 46 -10.31 17.47 0.51
CA ASN A 46 -9.25 16.80 1.27
C ASN A 46 -8.49 15.81 0.38
N TRP A 47 -9.21 14.95 -0.34
CA TRP A 47 -8.61 14.01 -1.30
C TRP A 47 -7.72 14.72 -2.33
N ARG A 48 -8.23 15.81 -2.93
CA ARG A 48 -7.48 16.57 -3.94
C ARG A 48 -6.20 17.19 -3.36
N VAL A 49 -6.24 17.73 -2.14
CA VAL A 49 -5.09 18.34 -1.48
C VAL A 49 -4.08 17.27 -1.05
N MET A 50 -4.52 16.23 -0.34
CA MET A 50 -3.67 15.14 0.14
C MET A 50 -3.04 14.37 -1.01
N ARG A 51 -3.78 14.07 -2.09
CA ARG A 51 -3.22 13.42 -3.29
C ARG A 51 -2.10 14.25 -3.92
N ARG A 52 -2.32 15.55 -4.11
CA ARG A 52 -1.28 16.44 -4.68
C ARG A 52 -0.07 16.52 -3.77
N PHE A 53 -0.30 16.67 -2.46
CA PHE A 53 0.77 16.72 -1.47
C PHE A 53 1.60 15.44 -1.50
N SER A 54 0.97 14.26 -1.37
CA SER A 54 1.68 12.99 -1.35
C SER A 54 2.41 12.69 -2.64
N ILE A 55 1.82 12.94 -3.82
CA ILE A 55 2.54 12.77 -5.09
C ILE A 55 3.76 13.69 -5.18
N SER A 56 3.62 14.94 -4.72
CA SER A 56 4.74 15.89 -4.71
C SER A 56 5.83 15.43 -3.74
N ALA A 57 5.47 15.08 -2.51
CA ALA A 57 6.39 14.56 -1.51
C ALA A 57 7.11 13.28 -1.99
N LEU A 58 6.38 12.32 -2.55
CA LEU A 58 6.95 11.10 -3.13
C LEU A 58 7.99 11.42 -4.20
N ARG A 59 7.68 12.34 -5.14
CA ARG A 59 8.60 12.74 -6.21
C ARG A 59 9.82 13.52 -5.69
N ASP A 60 9.63 14.37 -4.69
CA ASP A 60 10.69 15.16 -4.07
C ASP A 60 11.67 14.25 -3.31
N TYR A 61 11.15 13.22 -2.63
CA TYR A 61 11.93 12.16 -1.96
C TYR A 61 12.47 11.08 -2.91
N GLY A 62 12.28 11.23 -4.22
CA GLY A 62 12.97 10.41 -5.22
C GLY A 62 12.16 9.28 -5.83
N MET A 63 10.85 9.21 -5.60
CA MET A 63 9.97 8.32 -6.37
C MET A 63 9.98 8.72 -7.85
N GLY A 64 10.34 7.76 -8.71
CA GLY A 64 10.60 8.00 -10.13
C GLY A 64 12.03 8.50 -10.43
N LYS A 65 12.94 8.42 -9.45
CA LYS A 65 14.39 8.68 -9.59
C LYS A 65 15.18 7.46 -9.08
N SER A 66 16.49 7.49 -9.27
CA SER A 66 17.41 6.40 -8.86
C SER A 66 17.34 6.08 -7.37
N ILE A 67 17.01 7.03 -6.49
CA ILE A 67 16.98 6.81 -5.04
C ILE A 67 16.03 5.67 -4.64
N VAL A 68 14.84 5.59 -5.26
CA VAL A 68 13.90 4.49 -4.97
C VAL A 68 14.38 3.19 -5.57
N GLU A 69 14.99 3.23 -6.76
CA GLU A 69 15.61 2.07 -7.39
C GLU A 69 16.74 1.50 -6.53
N ASP A 70 17.58 2.35 -5.92
CA ASP A 70 18.64 1.95 -5.00
C ASP A 70 18.07 1.22 -3.78
N LYS A 71 16.96 1.72 -3.21
CA LYS A 71 16.28 1.07 -2.08
C LYS A 71 15.64 -0.27 -2.44
N ILE A 72 15.02 -0.36 -3.62
CA ILE A 72 14.47 -1.62 -4.11
C ILE A 72 15.60 -2.62 -4.37
N THR A 73 16.70 -2.18 -4.99
CA THR A 73 17.85 -3.04 -5.31
C THR A 73 18.55 -3.53 -4.04
N GLU A 74 18.71 -2.66 -3.05
CA GLU A 74 19.22 -2.99 -1.72
C GLU A 74 18.36 -4.10 -1.08
N GLU A 75 17.03 -3.93 -1.06
CA GLU A 75 16.12 -4.92 -0.49
C GLU A 75 16.12 -6.24 -1.27
N CYS A 76 16.17 -6.20 -2.61
CA CYS A 76 16.28 -7.39 -3.46
C CYS A 76 17.56 -8.19 -3.17
N SER A 77 18.69 -7.51 -2.95
CA SER A 77 19.95 -8.18 -2.59
C SER A 77 19.83 -8.90 -1.25
N ILE A 78 19.16 -8.28 -0.28
CA ILE A 78 18.94 -8.88 1.05
C ILE A 78 17.97 -10.06 0.94
N LEU A 79 16.85 -9.89 0.24
CA LEU A 79 15.86 -10.94 0.00
C LEU A 79 16.49 -12.19 -0.65
N THR A 80 17.36 -11.98 -1.64
CA THR A 80 18.09 -13.08 -2.30
C THR A 80 18.95 -13.84 -1.30
N LYS A 81 19.75 -13.13 -0.49
CA LYS A 81 20.58 -13.75 0.57
C LYS A 81 19.73 -14.49 1.58
N THR A 82 18.57 -13.95 1.97
CA THR A 82 17.63 -14.62 2.86
C THR A 82 17.13 -15.93 2.25
N PHE A 83 16.76 -15.93 0.97
CA PHE A 83 16.33 -17.16 0.28
C PHE A 83 17.45 -18.21 0.19
N GLU A 84 18.70 -17.79 -0.01
CA GLU A 84 19.86 -18.69 -0.01
C GLU A 84 20.04 -19.44 1.32
N THR A 85 19.66 -18.82 2.46
CA THR A 85 19.77 -19.47 3.79
C THR A 85 18.89 -20.71 3.96
N TYR A 86 17.86 -20.87 3.12
CA TYR A 86 17.00 -22.05 3.15
C TYR A 86 17.66 -23.29 2.54
N GLU A 87 18.78 -23.15 1.83
CA GLU A 87 19.56 -24.28 1.28
C GLU A 87 18.71 -25.23 0.41
N GLY A 88 17.74 -24.69 -0.33
CA GLY A 88 16.81 -25.45 -1.15
C GLY A 88 15.70 -26.19 -0.39
N LYS A 89 15.60 -26.03 0.93
CA LYS A 89 14.49 -26.56 1.73
C LYS A 89 13.21 -25.78 1.42
N PRO A 90 12.03 -26.42 1.38
CA PRO A 90 10.76 -25.73 1.21
C PRO A 90 10.50 -24.72 2.33
N PHE A 91 9.96 -23.55 1.97
CA PHE A 91 9.53 -22.53 2.91
C PHE A 91 8.35 -21.74 2.34
N ASP A 92 7.63 -21.03 3.21
CA ASP A 92 6.59 -20.09 2.82
C ASP A 92 7.20 -18.69 2.62
N PRO A 93 7.20 -18.14 1.39
CA PRO A 93 7.79 -16.84 1.13
C PRO A 93 6.90 -15.66 1.55
N ALA A 94 5.63 -15.89 1.91
CA ALA A 94 4.64 -14.82 2.09
C ALA A 94 5.09 -13.77 3.10
N THR A 95 5.51 -14.18 4.29
CA THR A 95 5.94 -13.26 5.36
C THR A 95 7.18 -12.47 4.97
N ILE A 96 8.16 -13.12 4.33
CA ILE A 96 9.42 -12.47 3.91
C ILE A 96 9.14 -11.44 2.81
N LEU A 97 8.27 -11.77 1.85
CA LEU A 97 7.89 -10.85 0.78
C LEU A 97 7.08 -9.65 1.30
N LYS A 98 6.18 -9.86 2.27
CA LYS A 98 5.50 -8.76 2.99
C LYS A 98 6.49 -7.88 3.74
N ALA A 99 7.45 -8.49 4.43
CA ALA A 99 8.50 -7.79 5.15
C ALA A 99 9.39 -6.95 4.21
N ALA A 100 9.78 -7.51 3.06
CA ALA A 100 10.55 -6.80 2.04
C ALA A 100 9.79 -5.59 1.46
N ALA A 101 8.52 -5.77 1.06
CA ALA A 101 7.68 -4.67 0.58
C ALA A 101 7.52 -3.57 1.64
N THR A 102 7.32 -3.96 2.90
CA THR A 102 7.23 -3.04 4.04
C THR A 102 8.53 -2.29 4.28
N ASN A 103 9.67 -2.96 4.22
CA ASN A 103 10.99 -2.35 4.40
C ASN A 103 11.29 -1.31 3.32
N ILE A 104 10.84 -1.51 2.07
CA ILE A 104 10.97 -0.50 1.02
C ILE A 104 10.19 0.77 1.41
N ILE A 105 8.97 0.62 1.95
CA ILE A 105 8.14 1.73 2.44
C ILE A 105 8.79 2.41 3.66
N VAL A 106 9.25 1.63 4.64
CA VAL A 106 9.93 2.15 5.85
C VAL A 106 11.21 2.90 5.47
N SER A 107 12.01 2.33 4.58
CA SER A 107 13.27 2.92 4.11
C SER A 107 13.00 4.23 3.39
N PHE A 108 11.93 4.27 2.60
CA PHE A 108 11.51 5.50 1.94
C PHE A 108 10.99 6.58 2.91
N LEU A 109 10.14 6.22 3.87
CA LEU A 109 9.51 7.17 4.78
C LEU A 109 10.43 7.63 5.93
N LEU A 110 11.18 6.69 6.51
CA LEU A 110 11.91 6.87 7.77
C LEU A 110 13.43 6.80 7.58
N GLY A 111 13.92 6.46 6.38
CA GLY A 111 15.35 6.29 6.11
C GLY A 111 15.97 5.11 6.88
N LYS A 112 15.15 4.13 7.27
CA LYS A 112 15.56 2.97 8.09
C LYS A 112 15.09 1.66 7.46
N ARG A 113 15.78 0.58 7.79
CA ARG A 113 15.42 -0.79 7.39
C ARG A 113 15.51 -1.68 8.62
N PHE A 114 14.58 -2.62 8.77
CA PHE A 114 14.55 -3.58 9.86
C PHE A 114 14.97 -4.96 9.35
N GLU A 115 15.61 -5.75 10.21
CA GLU A 115 15.77 -7.18 9.95
C GLU A 115 14.39 -7.86 9.83
N TYR A 116 14.30 -8.93 9.04
CA TYR A 116 13.01 -9.60 8.79
C TYR A 116 12.44 -10.23 10.07
N GLU A 117 13.31 -10.59 11.01
CA GLU A 117 12.97 -11.14 12.31
C GLU A 117 12.78 -10.05 13.39
N ASP A 118 12.95 -8.77 13.05
CA ASP A 118 12.78 -7.67 14.02
C ASP A 118 11.34 -7.61 14.54
N ALA A 119 11.19 -7.65 15.86
CA ALA A 119 9.87 -7.67 16.50
C ALA A 119 9.01 -6.44 16.17
N THR A 120 9.62 -5.29 15.91
CA THR A 120 8.91 -4.05 15.53
C THR A 120 8.34 -4.19 14.13
N LEU A 121 9.12 -4.74 13.19
CA LEU A 121 8.66 -4.98 11.83
C LEU A 121 7.53 -6.01 11.82
N LEU A 122 7.72 -7.15 12.49
CA LEU A 122 6.70 -8.19 12.57
C LEU A 122 5.40 -7.67 13.19
N ARG A 123 5.50 -6.84 14.25
CA ARG A 123 4.31 -6.20 14.84
C ARG A 123 3.65 -5.22 13.88
N LEU A 124 4.41 -4.49 13.06
CA LEU A 124 3.85 -3.61 12.04
C LEU A 124 3.08 -4.40 10.97
N LEU A 125 3.65 -5.51 10.49
CA LEU A 125 2.98 -6.38 9.52
C LEU A 125 1.63 -6.89 10.05
N GLU A 126 1.63 -7.38 11.29
CA GLU A 126 0.42 -7.87 11.97
C GLU A 126 -0.65 -6.76 12.09
N LEU A 127 -0.25 -5.56 12.54
CA LEU A 127 -1.18 -4.43 12.68
C LEU A 127 -1.78 -3.99 11.34
N VAL A 128 -1.00 -4.00 10.26
CA VAL A 128 -1.50 -3.62 8.93
C VAL A 128 -2.48 -4.69 8.42
N GLU A 129 -2.17 -5.97 8.60
CA GLU A 129 -3.06 -7.08 8.22
C GLU A 129 -4.36 -7.08 9.03
N GLU A 130 -4.27 -6.88 10.36
CA GLU A 130 -5.43 -6.68 11.22
C GLU A 130 -6.29 -5.50 10.73
N ASN A 131 -5.68 -4.36 10.39
CA ASN A 131 -6.42 -3.21 9.87
C ASN A 131 -7.18 -3.54 8.58
N VAL A 132 -6.58 -4.28 7.65
CA VAL A 132 -7.25 -4.71 6.41
C VAL A 132 -8.44 -5.63 6.71
N HIS A 133 -8.30 -6.55 7.66
CA HIS A 133 -9.41 -7.42 8.09
C HIS A 133 -10.53 -6.65 8.80
N LEU A 134 -10.17 -5.69 9.65
CA LEU A 134 -11.12 -4.91 10.44
C LEU A 134 -11.88 -3.87 9.61
N VAL A 135 -11.33 -3.39 8.49
CA VAL A 135 -12.06 -2.55 7.52
C VAL A 135 -13.34 -3.24 7.01
N GLY A 136 -13.37 -4.58 6.99
CA GLY A 136 -14.56 -5.37 6.66
C GLY A 136 -15.51 -5.65 7.84
N ASN A 137 -15.15 -5.24 9.06
CA ASN A 137 -15.88 -5.56 10.28
C ASN A 137 -16.63 -4.33 10.85
N PRO A 138 -17.97 -4.36 10.95
CA PRO A 138 -18.77 -3.25 11.49
C PRO A 138 -18.50 -2.90 12.97
N ALA A 139 -17.80 -3.74 13.73
CA ALA A 139 -17.60 -3.56 15.17
C ALA A 139 -16.50 -2.54 15.53
N VAL A 140 -15.66 -2.11 14.58
CA VAL A 140 -14.54 -1.20 14.82
C VAL A 140 -14.89 0.22 14.37
N LEU A 141 -15.83 0.86 15.08
CA LEU A 141 -16.20 2.25 14.84
C LEU A 141 -15.96 3.07 16.12
N GLU A 142 -14.90 3.87 16.14
CA GLU A 142 -14.61 4.79 17.24
C GLU A 142 -14.77 6.25 16.77
N ASN A 143 -15.58 7.05 17.47
CA ASN A 143 -15.90 8.43 17.10
C ASN A 143 -14.76 9.40 17.46
N LYS A 144 -14.09 9.99 16.46
CA LYS A 144 -13.27 11.21 16.65
C LYS A 144 -13.69 12.26 15.63
N LYS A 145 -13.94 13.49 16.10
CA LYS A 145 -14.35 14.63 15.26
C LYS A 145 -13.18 15.17 14.45
N SER A 146 -13.46 15.62 13.22
CA SER A 146 -12.46 16.26 12.35
C SER A 146 -12.16 17.70 12.79
N THR A 147 -11.00 18.20 12.40
CA THR A 147 -10.55 19.58 12.62
C THR A 147 -10.57 20.35 11.29
N ASP A 148 -10.66 21.69 11.33
CA ASP A 148 -10.90 22.54 10.14
C ASP A 148 -9.68 22.74 9.20
N SER A 149 -8.53 22.11 9.49
CA SER A 149 -7.32 22.18 8.66
C SER A 149 -7.06 20.85 7.95
N TYR A 150 -6.57 20.87 6.72
CA TYR A 150 -6.17 19.65 5.99
C TYR A 150 -4.79 19.11 6.43
N PHE A 151 -3.91 19.97 6.94
CA PHE A 151 -2.57 19.57 7.40
C PHE A 151 -2.55 19.48 8.93
N HIS A 152 -2.82 18.27 9.44
CA HIS A 152 -2.75 17.93 10.86
C HIS A 152 -2.27 16.49 11.03
N ASN A 153 -1.91 16.14 12.27
CA ASN A 153 -1.29 14.86 12.59
C ASN A 153 -2.17 13.65 12.22
N ASP A 154 -3.50 13.75 12.29
CA ASP A 154 -4.37 12.61 11.97
C ASP A 154 -4.42 12.34 10.46
N ASN A 155 -4.44 13.39 9.63
CA ASN A 155 -4.29 13.25 8.19
C ASN A 155 -2.91 12.68 7.83
N LEU A 156 -1.84 13.11 8.51
CA LEU A 156 -0.50 12.55 8.30
C LEU A 156 -0.43 11.06 8.67
N LYS A 157 -1.00 10.67 9.81
CA LYS A 157 -1.09 9.26 10.23
C LYS A 157 -1.87 8.45 9.19
N ALA A 158 -3.04 8.94 8.77
CA ALA A 158 -3.84 8.28 7.75
C ALA A 158 -3.10 8.13 6.41
N LEU A 159 -2.26 9.11 6.02
CA LEU A 159 -1.41 9.00 4.84
C LEU A 159 -0.36 7.89 4.95
N VAL A 160 0.29 7.78 6.11
CA VAL A 160 1.27 6.72 6.37
C VAL A 160 0.59 5.36 6.38
N ASP A 161 -0.55 5.23 7.07
CA ASP A 161 -1.34 4.00 7.11
C ASP A 161 -1.83 3.60 5.71
N ASN A 162 -2.27 4.57 4.91
CA ASN A 162 -2.65 4.35 3.51
C ASN A 162 -1.48 3.82 2.67
N LEU A 163 -0.25 4.31 2.88
CA LEU A 163 0.91 3.84 2.13
C LEU A 163 1.25 2.38 2.46
N PHE A 164 1.27 2.03 3.74
CA PHE A 164 1.49 0.65 4.17
C PHE A 164 0.37 -0.28 3.69
N GLY A 165 -0.89 0.06 3.96
CA GLY A 165 -2.03 -0.77 3.58
C GLY A 165 -2.18 -0.98 2.08
N ALA A 166 -1.86 0.02 1.25
CA ALA A 166 -1.91 -0.14 -0.20
C ALA A 166 -0.68 -0.87 -0.77
N GLY A 167 0.51 -0.60 -0.26
CA GLY A 167 1.77 -1.04 -0.88
C GLY A 167 2.25 -2.42 -0.44
N MET A 168 1.95 -2.84 0.80
CA MET A 168 2.47 -4.08 1.38
C MET A 168 1.79 -5.32 0.78
N ASP A 169 0.51 -5.52 1.08
CA ASP A 169 -0.19 -6.77 0.74
C ASP A 169 -0.33 -6.97 -0.77
N THR A 170 -0.64 -5.90 -1.52
CA THR A 170 -0.84 -6.02 -2.97
C THR A 170 0.44 -6.45 -3.69
N THR A 171 1.59 -5.87 -3.31
CA THR A 171 2.89 -6.21 -3.88
C THR A 171 3.31 -7.62 -3.47
N ALA A 172 3.24 -7.95 -2.18
CA ALA A 172 3.64 -9.26 -1.67
C ALA A 172 2.79 -10.39 -2.28
N ASN A 173 1.47 -10.20 -2.37
CA ASN A 173 0.57 -11.18 -3.00
C ASN A 173 0.88 -11.33 -4.49
N THR A 174 1.18 -10.24 -5.20
CA THR A 174 1.57 -10.31 -6.62
C THR A 174 2.86 -11.11 -6.80
N LEU A 175 3.86 -10.91 -5.93
CA LEU A 175 5.11 -11.67 -5.96
C LEU A 175 4.88 -13.15 -5.61
N CYS A 176 4.04 -13.46 -4.61
CA CYS A 176 3.67 -14.84 -4.28
C CYS A 176 3.01 -15.55 -5.47
N TRP A 177 2.06 -14.90 -6.13
CA TRP A 177 1.44 -15.43 -7.35
C TRP A 177 2.45 -15.56 -8.49
N GLY A 178 3.37 -14.60 -8.64
CA GLY A 178 4.45 -14.68 -9.61
C GLY A 178 5.31 -15.93 -9.40
N ILE A 179 5.77 -16.18 -8.17
CA ILE A 179 6.54 -17.38 -7.82
C ILE A 179 5.72 -18.65 -8.06
N LEU A 180 4.47 -18.69 -7.62
CA LEU A 180 3.60 -19.84 -7.82
C LEU A 180 3.37 -20.15 -9.30
N LEU A 181 3.21 -19.12 -10.14
CA LEU A 181 3.08 -19.27 -11.59
C LEU A 181 4.39 -19.73 -12.22
N MET A 182 5.54 -19.21 -11.79
CA MET A 182 6.84 -19.69 -12.24
C MET A 182 7.04 -21.17 -11.89
N MET A 183 6.63 -21.62 -10.69
CA MET A 183 6.67 -23.05 -10.32
C MET A 183 5.73 -23.91 -11.17
N LYS A 184 4.58 -23.38 -11.58
CA LYS A 184 3.59 -24.08 -12.40
C LYS A 184 4.01 -24.19 -13.87
N TYR A 185 4.72 -23.20 -14.38
CA TYR A 185 5.15 -23.08 -15.78
C TYR A 185 6.68 -22.89 -15.86
N PRO A 186 7.47 -23.93 -15.53
CA PRO A 186 8.93 -23.83 -15.48
C PRO A 186 9.58 -23.51 -16.83
N GLU A 187 8.89 -23.73 -17.95
CA GLU A 187 9.34 -23.40 -19.30
C GLU A 187 9.38 -21.90 -19.61
N ILE A 188 8.76 -21.07 -18.76
CA ILE A 188 8.70 -19.60 -18.92
C ILE A 188 9.85 -18.90 -18.16
N GLN A 189 10.51 -19.62 -17.24
CA GLN A 189 11.58 -19.07 -16.39
C GLN A 189 12.87 -18.75 -17.16
#